data_AF-A0A963HBG1-F1
#
_entry.id   AF-A0A963HBG1-F1
#
_cell.length_a   1.000
_cell.length_b   1.000
_cell.length_c   1.000
_cell.angle_alpha   90.00
_cell.angle_beta   90.00
_cell.angle_gamma   90.00
#
_symmetry.space_group_name_H-M   'P 1'
#
loop_
_entity.id
_entity.type
_entity.pdbx_description
1 polymer ?
#
loop_
_entity_poly.entity_id
_entity_poly.type
_entity_poly.pdbx_seq_one_letter_code
_entity_poly.pdbx_strand_id
1 'polypeptide(L)'
;AVVRVRIAIVRPAFETSGRVVWCTARERHFDVGVQFVSAEEAFSVRMVEQICHIEHYRQEVRQVEGRQLDSEAAALEWVSRYAADFANPQ
;
A
#
# COMPACT_ATOMS: atom_id res chain seq x y z
N ALA A 1 -6.24 4.82 21.38
CA ALA A 1 -6.85 5.92 20.60
C ALA A 1 -7.31 5.38 19.24
N VAL A 2 -8.34 5.98 18.64
CA VAL A 2 -8.75 5.68 17.25
C VAL A 2 -8.20 6.78 16.37
N VAL A 3 -7.63 6.41 15.23
CA VAL A 3 -7.07 7.32 14.23
C VAL A 3 -7.70 7.07 12.88
N ARG A 4 -7.77 8.11 12.03
CA ARG A 4 -8.16 7.97 10.64
C ARG A 4 -6.92 7.80 9.78
N VAL A 5 -6.89 6.77 8.95
CA VAL A 5 -5.83 6.53 7.97
C VAL A 5 -6.37 6.92 6.59
N ARG A 6 -5.62 7.75 5.86
CA ARG A 6 -5.94 8.15 4.49
C ARG A 6 -4.77 7.84 3.57
N ILE A 7 -5.02 7.09 2.51
CA ILE A 7 -4.01 6.77 1.49
C ILE A 7 -4.48 7.35 0.15
N ALA A 8 -3.80 8.40 -0.29
CA ALA A 8 -4.21 9.21 -1.45
C ALA A 8 -3.66 8.71 -2.79
N ILE A 9 -3.08 7.52 -2.83
CA ILE A 9 -2.53 6.92 -4.05
C ILE A 9 -3.64 6.39 -4.98
N VAL A 10 -4.78 5.98 -4.39
CA VAL A 10 -5.97 5.52 -5.11
C VAL A 10 -6.99 6.63 -5.29
N ARG A 11 -7.83 6.50 -6.32
CA ARG A 11 -8.96 7.42 -6.57
C ARG A 11 -10.28 6.63 -6.61
N PRO A 12 -11.23 6.90 -5.70
CA PRO A 12 -11.14 7.86 -4.58
C PRO A 12 -10.09 7.44 -3.54
N ALA A 13 -9.60 8.39 -2.74
CA ALA A 13 -8.61 8.10 -1.70
C ALA A 13 -9.16 7.07 -0.72
N PHE A 14 -8.33 6.09 -0.35
CA PHE A 14 -8.72 5.11 0.65
C PHE A 14 -8.76 5.79 2.02
N GLU A 15 -9.86 5.64 2.74
CA GLU A 15 -10.04 6.16 4.08
C GLU A 15 -10.62 5.07 5.00
N THR A 16 -10.00 4.88 6.16
CA THR A 16 -10.48 3.92 7.17
C THR A 16 -10.15 4.42 8.58
N SER A 17 -10.78 3.81 9.58
CA SER A 17 -10.45 4.03 10.99
C SER A 17 -9.66 2.86 11.53
N GLY A 18 -8.66 3.14 12.36
CA GLY A 18 -7.84 2.10 12.98
C GLY A 18 -7.58 2.41 14.44
N ARG A 19 -7.34 1.35 15.23
CA ARG A 19 -6.97 1.48 16.64
C ARG A 19 -5.46 1.47 16.78
N VAL A 20 -4.91 2.46 17.46
CA VAL A 20 -3.50 2.46 17.85
C VAL A 20 -3.27 1.33 18.87
N VAL A 21 -2.40 0.38 18.53
CA VAL A 21 -2.04 -0.76 19.37
C VAL A 21 -0.69 -0.60 20.05
N TRP A 22 0.22 0.18 19.45
CA TRP A 22 1.47 0.59 20.08
C TRP A 22 1.95 1.92 19.49
N CYS A 23 2.77 2.64 20.25
CA CYS A 23 3.38 3.90 19.85
C CYS A 23 4.77 3.96 20.46
N THR A 24 5.79 4.08 19.63
CA THR A 24 7.19 4.09 20.05
C THR A 24 7.81 5.42 19.67
N ALA A 25 8.28 6.17 20.67
CA ALA A 25 9.01 7.41 20.44
C ALA A 25 10.38 7.12 19.80
N ARG A 26 10.69 7.86 18.75
CA ARG A 26 12.02 7.97 18.12
C ARG A 26 12.54 9.38 18.31
N GLU A 27 13.79 9.62 17.96
CA GLU A 27 14.44 10.93 18.16
C GLU A 27 13.68 12.11 17.53
N ARG A 28 12.98 11.88 16.40
CA ARG A 28 12.28 12.95 15.65
C ARG A 28 10.86 12.59 15.21
N HIS A 29 10.36 11.41 15.55
CA HIS A 29 9.04 10.94 15.12
C HIS A 29 8.52 9.86 16.07
N PHE A 30 7.32 9.36 15.79
CA PHE A 30 6.73 8.22 16.47
C PHE A 30 6.42 7.15 15.45
N ASP A 31 6.86 5.93 15.73
CA ASP A 31 6.33 4.76 15.04
C ASP A 31 5.01 4.39 15.70
N VAL A 32 3.95 4.22 14.91
CA VAL A 32 2.61 3.91 15.42
C VAL A 32 2.08 2.66 14.75
N GLY A 33 1.82 1.62 15.54
CA GLY A 33 1.11 0.43 15.08
C GLY A 33 -0.39 0.66 15.07
N VAL A 34 -1.02 0.48 13.92
CA VAL A 34 -2.46 0.62 13.75
C VAL A 34 -3.08 -0.73 13.39
N GLN A 35 -4.06 -1.17 14.18
CA GLN A 35 -4.86 -2.36 13.90
C GLN A 35 -6.20 -1.95 13.31
N PHE A 36 -6.54 -2.52 12.15
CA PHE A 36 -7.85 -2.35 11.51
C PHE A 36 -8.90 -3.26 12.14
N VAL A 37 -10.17 -2.85 12.12
CA VAL A 37 -11.21 -3.40 12.98
C VAL A 37 -11.99 -4.51 12.25
N SER A 38 -12.04 -4.50 10.92
CA SER A 38 -12.76 -5.52 10.13
C SER A 38 -11.88 -6.27 9.11
N ALA A 39 -12.30 -7.48 8.77
CA ALA A 39 -11.67 -8.29 7.73
C ALA A 39 -11.78 -7.63 6.33
N GLU A 40 -12.83 -6.85 6.11
CA GLU A 40 -13.03 -6.05 4.90
C GLU A 40 -12.02 -4.89 4.83
N GLU A 41 -11.79 -4.18 5.92
CA GLU A 41 -10.76 -3.14 6.02
C GLU A 41 -9.36 -3.72 5.83
N ALA A 42 -9.08 -4.90 6.42
CA ALA A 42 -7.81 -5.59 6.22
C ALA A 42 -7.60 -5.99 4.76
N PHE A 43 -8.65 -6.41 4.04
CA PHE A 43 -8.57 -6.70 2.60
C PHE A 43 -8.35 -5.45 1.77
N SER A 44 -9.06 -4.35 2.06
CA SER A 44 -8.84 -3.08 1.35
C SER A 44 -7.44 -2.52 1.57
N VAL A 45 -6.86 -2.66 2.76
CA VAL A 45 -5.48 -2.25 3.03
C VAL A 45 -4.49 -3.09 2.21
N ARG A 46 -4.68 -4.40 2.11
CA ARG A 46 -3.85 -5.26 1.24
C ARG A 46 -3.92 -4.82 -0.22
N MET A 47 -5.11 -4.44 -0.70
CA MET A 47 -5.27 -3.93 -2.06
C MET A 47 -4.51 -2.62 -2.27
N VAL A 48 -4.53 -1.72 -1.29
CA VAL A 48 -3.76 -0.47 -1.35
C VAL A 48 -2.25 -0.71 -1.31
N GLU A 49 -1.79 -1.69 -0.52
CA GLU A 49 -0.38 -2.10 -0.50
C GLU A 49 0.10 -2.57 -1.87
N GLN A 50 -0.69 -3.39 -2.57
CA GLN A 50 -0.38 -3.80 -3.94
C GLN A 50 -0.29 -2.61 -4.91
N ILE A 51 -1.14 -1.60 -4.75
CA ILE A 51 -1.09 -0.39 -5.56
C ILE A 51 0.18 0.42 -5.28
N CYS A 52 0.62 0.50 -4.02
CA CYS A 52 1.91 1.09 -3.66
C CYS A 52 3.08 0.35 -4.32
N HIS A 53 3.05 -0.99 -4.36
CA HIS A 53 4.08 -1.79 -5.03
C HIS A 53 4.11 -1.54 -6.54
N ILE A 54 2.95 -1.51 -7.20
CA ILE A 54 2.84 -1.20 -8.63
C ILE A 54 3.42 0.19 -8.94
N GLU A 55 3.10 1.18 -8.11
CA GLU A 55 3.59 2.54 -8.28
C GLU A 55 5.09 2.66 -8.01
N HIS A 56 5.63 1.90 -7.06
CA HIS A 56 7.07 1.79 -6.85
C HIS A 56 7.77 1.15 -8.05
N TYR A 57 7.26 0.03 -8.54
CA TYR A 57 7.77 -0.65 -9.74
C TYR A 57 7.76 0.28 -10.95
N ARG A 58 6.67 1.03 -11.15
CA ARG A 58 6.56 2.02 -12.22
C ARG A 58 7.67 3.08 -12.15
N GLN A 59 8.00 3.55 -10.95
CA GLN A 59 9.08 4.49 -10.73
C GLN A 59 10.45 3.85 -10.97
N GLU A 60 10.65 2.62 -10.51
CA GLU A 60 11.89 1.86 -10.70
C GLU A 60 12.17 1.61 -12.19
N VAL A 61 11.19 1.11 -12.95
CA VAL A 61 11.30 0.93 -14.41
C VAL A 61 11.67 2.23 -15.10
N ARG A 62 11.07 3.35 -14.68
CA ARG A 62 11.43 4.67 -15.23
C ARG A 62 12.88 5.06 -14.92
N GLN A 63 13.38 4.77 -13.72
CA GLN A 63 14.73 5.15 -13.32
C GLN A 63 15.81 4.22 -13.89
N VAL A 64 15.56 2.91 -13.91
CA VAL A 64 16.54 1.89 -14.28
C VAL A 64 16.51 1.61 -15.78
N GLU A 65 15.33 1.50 -16.37
CA GLU A 65 15.15 1.13 -17.78
C GLU A 65 14.86 2.33 -18.68
N GLY A 66 14.54 3.50 -18.11
CA GLY A 66 14.16 4.71 -18.86
C GLY A 66 12.77 4.64 -19.52
N ARG A 67 12.03 3.54 -19.33
CA ARG A 67 10.70 3.34 -19.89
C ARG A 67 9.64 4.09 -19.09
N GLN A 68 8.69 4.71 -19.77
CA GLN A 68 7.53 5.32 -19.11
C GLN A 68 6.33 4.38 -19.24
N LEU A 69 5.87 3.86 -18.11
CA LEU A 69 4.64 3.09 -18.02
C LEU A 69 3.55 3.99 -17.42
N ASP A 70 2.33 3.89 -17.92
CA ASP A 70 1.18 4.36 -17.17
C ASP A 70 0.83 3.35 -16.05
N SER A 71 -0.13 3.70 -15.20
CA SER A 71 -0.48 2.86 -14.05
C SER A 71 -1.10 1.52 -14.47
N GLU A 72 -1.77 1.45 -15.62
CA GLU A 72 -2.40 0.21 -16.11
C GLU A 72 -1.36 -0.74 -16.69
N ALA A 73 -0.43 -0.24 -17.52
CA ALA A 73 0.68 -1.01 -18.04
C ALA A 73 1.60 -1.52 -16.92
N ALA A 74 1.88 -0.68 -15.92
CA ALA A 74 2.64 -1.10 -14.74
C ALA A 74 1.92 -2.20 -13.95
N ALA A 75 0.60 -2.08 -13.77
CA ALA A 75 -0.19 -3.11 -13.09
C ALA A 75 -0.20 -4.45 -13.85
N LEU A 76 -0.37 -4.41 -15.17
CA LEU A 76 -0.34 -5.62 -16.01
C LEU A 76 1.02 -6.32 -15.95
N GLU A 77 2.12 -5.56 -16.05
CA GLU A 77 3.46 -6.12 -15.92
C GLU A 77 3.72 -6.66 -14.50
N TRP A 78 3.29 -5.93 -13.46
CA TRP A 78 3.41 -6.34 -12.08
C TRP A 78 2.67 -7.66 -11.81
N VAL A 79 1.40 -7.76 -12.24
CA VAL A 79 0.61 -8.99 -12.12
C VAL A 79 1.28 -10.12 -12.90
N SER A 80 1.73 -9.89 -14.13
CA SER A 80 2.41 -10.93 -14.91
C SER A 80 3.68 -11.45 -14.24
N ARG A 81 4.39 -10.62 -13.47
CA ARG A 81 5.64 -10.99 -12.79
C ARG A 81 5.43 -11.56 -11.38
N TYR A 82 4.40 -11.10 -10.67
CA TYR A 82 4.20 -11.34 -9.23
C TYR A 82 2.80 -11.87 -8.87
N ALA A 83 2.00 -12.35 -9.84
CA ALA A 83 0.65 -12.90 -9.59
C ALA A 83 0.63 -14.04 -8.55
N ALA A 84 1.73 -14.78 -8.37
CA ALA A 84 1.83 -15.81 -7.34
C ALA A 84 1.76 -15.22 -5.90
N ASP A 85 2.24 -13.99 -5.72
CA ASP A 85 2.28 -13.30 -4.42
C ASP A 85 0.93 -12.67 -4.05
N PHE A 86 0.01 -12.51 -5.01
CA PHE A 86 -1.37 -12.06 -4.76
C PHE A 86 -2.18 -13.03 -3.89
N ALA A 87 -1.82 -14.33 -3.90
CA ALA A 87 -2.59 -15.38 -3.26
C ALA A 87 -2.06 -15.79 -1.88
N ASN A 88 -0.92 -15.25 -1.43
CA ASN A 88 -0.29 -15.71 -0.21
C ASN A 88 -0.36 -14.64 0.90
N PRO A 89 -1.36 -14.73 1.81
CA PRO A 89 -1.40 -13.85 2.96
C PRO A 89 -0.20 -14.16 3.87
N GLN A 90 0.71 -13.19 4.03
CA GLN A 90 1.60 -13.14 5.19
C GLN A 90 0.84 -12.59 6.40
#